data_AF-A0A9E5TEJ5-F1
#
_entry.id   AF-A0A9E5TEJ5-F1
#
_cell.length_a   1.000
_cell.length_b   1.000
_cell.length_c   1.000
_cell.angle_alpha   90.00
_cell.angle_beta   90.00
_cell.angle_gamma   90.00
#
_symmetry.space_group_name_H-M   'P 1'
#
loop_
_entity.id
_entity.type
_entity.pdbx_description
1 polymer ?
#
loop_
_entity_poly.entity_id
_entity_poly.type
_entity_poly.pdbx_seq_one_letter_code
_entity_poly.pdbx_strand_id
1 'polypeptide(L)'
;WLNPDTGSSILGLWEGFLTVDDIEVRDDHTVVLNLGGPLLAVPEQLFHYPAQIMHPSFDGDITSGKNPSTGPYTLDEYVEGERVRV
;
A
#
# COMPACT_ATOMS: atom_id res chain seq x y z
N TRP A 1 1.67 5.07 -3.09
CA TRP A 1 2.87 4.63 -3.81
C TRP A 1 2.98 5.18 -5.24
N LEU A 2 1.89 5.48 -5.97
CA LEU A 2 1.97 6.15 -7.29
C LEU A 2 2.38 7.64 -7.24
N ASN A 3 2.29 8.28 -6.06
CA ASN A 3 2.76 9.67 -5.90
C ASN A 3 4.31 9.70 -5.84
N PRO A 4 5.01 10.39 -6.77
CA PRO A 4 6.46 10.50 -6.79
C PRO A 4 7.07 11.05 -5.49
N ASP A 5 6.38 11.97 -4.82
CA ASP A 5 6.87 12.61 -3.59
C ASP A 5 7.02 11.63 -2.43
N THR A 6 6.36 10.47 -2.51
CA THR A 6 6.48 9.41 -1.49
C THR A 6 7.79 8.63 -1.57
N GLY A 7 8.56 8.77 -2.65
CA GLY A 7 9.83 8.04 -2.82
C GLY A 7 9.67 6.52 -2.86
N SER A 8 8.48 6.02 -3.24
CA SER A 8 8.16 4.60 -3.15
C SER A 8 8.91 3.78 -4.20
N SER A 9 9.55 2.68 -3.78
CA SER A 9 10.32 1.80 -4.68
C SER A 9 9.47 1.08 -5.74
N ILE A 10 8.16 0.97 -5.53
CA ILE A 10 7.22 0.34 -6.48
C ILE A 10 6.79 1.30 -7.60
N LEU A 11 7.13 2.60 -7.54
CA LEU A 11 6.70 3.56 -8.56
C LEU A 11 7.22 3.17 -9.96
N GLY A 12 8.51 2.85 -10.07
CA GLY A 12 9.12 2.45 -11.35
C GLY A 12 8.63 1.10 -11.88
N LEU A 13 7.96 0.29 -11.03
CA LEU A 13 7.36 -0.97 -11.42
C LEU A 13 6.02 -0.78 -12.17
N TRP A 14 5.34 0.34 -11.93
CA TRP A 14 4.07 0.69 -12.57
C TRP A 14 4.20 1.74 -13.66
N GLU A 15 5.39 2.35 -13.80
CA GLU A 15 5.66 3.39 -14.77
C GLU A 15 5.33 2.93 -16.20
N GLY A 16 4.49 3.69 -16.90
CA GLY A 16 4.01 3.35 -18.24
C GLY A 16 2.87 2.33 -18.31
N PHE A 17 2.46 1.73 -17.19
CA PHE A 17 1.41 0.70 -17.16
C PHE A 17 0.17 1.09 -16.39
N LEU A 18 0.26 1.90 -15.32
CA LEU A 18 -0.89 2.24 -14.48
C LEU A 18 -0.77 3.65 -13.91
N THR A 19 -1.85 4.43 -14.00
CA THR A 19 -2.01 5.69 -13.29
C THR A 19 -3.15 5.59 -12.26
N VAL A 20 -3.27 6.58 -11.36
CA VAL A 20 -4.34 6.60 -10.35
C VAL A 20 -5.73 6.67 -11.00
N ASP A 21 -5.83 7.36 -12.13
CA ASP A 21 -7.10 7.57 -12.85
C ASP A 21 -7.60 6.29 -13.54
N ASP A 22 -6.74 5.29 -13.69
CA ASP A 22 -7.04 4.02 -14.35
C ASP A 22 -7.54 2.91 -13.39
N ILE A 23 -7.79 3.27 -12.13
CA ILE A 23 -8.26 2.35 -11.08
C ILE A 23 -9.78 2.52 -10.88
N GLU A 24 -10.54 1.46 -11.12
CA GLU A 24 -11.99 1.44 -10.96
C GLU A 24 -12.40 0.55 -9.79
N VAL A 25 -13.22 1.08 -8.88
CA VAL A 25 -13.96 0.26 -7.90
C VAL A 25 -15.27 -0.16 -8.56
N ARG A 26 -15.35 -1.44 -8.95
CA ARG A 26 -16.51 -1.97 -9.68
C ARG A 26 -17.65 -2.36 -8.77
N ASP A 27 -17.32 -2.93 -7.61
CA ASP A 27 -18.23 -3.30 -6.52
C ASP A 27 -17.46 -3.47 -5.21
N ASP A 28 -18.16 -3.88 -4.14
CA ASP A 28 -17.64 -4.01 -2.78
C ASP A 28 -16.39 -4.90 -2.65
N HIS A 29 -16.17 -5.84 -3.58
CA HIS A 29 -15.07 -6.81 -3.51
C HIS A 29 -14.25 -6.88 -4.80
N THR A 30 -14.47 -5.96 -5.73
CA THR A 30 -13.82 -5.99 -7.05
C THR A 30 -13.25 -4.62 -7.41
N VAL A 31 -11.92 -4.59 -7.59
CA VAL A 31 -11.19 -3.46 -8.17
C VAL A 31 -10.64 -3.89 -9.53
N VAL A 32 -10.77 -3.03 -10.54
CA VAL A 32 -10.25 -3.24 -11.89
C VAL A 32 -9.10 -2.26 -12.14
N LEU A 33 -7.98 -2.77 -12.64
CA LEU A 33 -6.82 -1.98 -13.05
C LEU A 33 -6.80 -1.92 -14.58
N ASN A 34 -7.06 -0.74 -15.16
CA ASN A 34 -7.09 -0.55 -16.61
C ASN A 34 -5.68 -0.23 -17.12
N LEU A 35 -4.88 -1.27 -17.36
CA LEU A 35 -3.47 -1.09 -17.70
C LEU A 35 -3.27 -0.47 -19.09
N GLY A 36 -2.29 0.43 -19.21
CA GLY A 36 -1.85 1.02 -20.48
C GLY A 36 -1.15 0.03 -21.42
N GLY A 37 -0.78 -1.15 -20.93
CA GLY A 37 -0.16 -2.22 -21.71
C GLY A 37 -0.18 -3.57 -20.98
N PRO A 38 0.14 -4.67 -21.68
CA PRO A 38 0.18 -5.99 -21.07
C PRO A 38 1.30 -6.07 -20.03
N LEU A 39 0.97 -6.49 -18.81
CA LEU A 39 1.92 -6.66 -17.72
C LEU A 39 1.64 -7.97 -16.97
N LEU A 40 2.55 -8.94 -17.10
CA LEU A 40 2.44 -10.23 -16.39
C LEU A 40 2.62 -10.09 -14.88
N ALA A 41 3.46 -9.14 -14.47
CA ALA A 41 3.93 -9.00 -13.09
C ALA A 41 2.93 -8.32 -12.14
N VAL A 42 1.69 -8.03 -12.55
CA VAL A 42 0.68 -7.34 -11.72
C VAL A 42 0.56 -7.91 -10.30
N PRO A 43 0.42 -9.24 -10.10
CA PRO A 43 0.36 -9.80 -8.74
C PRO A 43 1.65 -9.59 -7.95
N GLU A 44 2.81 -9.67 -8.62
CA GLU A 44 4.12 -9.44 -7.99
C GLU A 44 4.27 -7.97 -7.57
N GLN A 45 3.80 -7.03 -8.40
CA GLN A 45 3.87 -5.61 -8.04
C GLN A 45 3.04 -5.36 -6.77
N LEU A 46 1.84 -5.94 -6.67
CA LEU A 46 0.97 -5.82 -5.50
C LEU A 46 1.42 -6.64 -4.26
N PHE A 47 2.41 -7.52 -4.41
CA PHE A 47 2.95 -8.30 -3.30
C PHE A 47 3.96 -7.53 -2.44
N HIS A 48 4.61 -6.51 -3.00
CA HIS A 48 5.68 -5.81 -2.30
C HIS A 48 5.20 -5.04 -1.06
N TYR A 49 6.11 -4.87 -0.09
CA TYR A 49 5.85 -4.17 1.18
C TYR A 49 5.25 -2.74 1.05
N PRO A 50 5.45 -1.94 -0.03
CA PRO A 50 4.77 -0.65 -0.17
C PRO A 50 3.30 -0.74 -0.62
N ALA A 51 2.83 -1.91 -1.05
CA ALA A 51 1.50 -2.14 -1.60
C ALA A 51 0.49 -2.68 -0.55
N GLN A 52 0.74 -2.44 0.74
CA GLN A 52 -0.20 -2.80 1.80
C GLN A 52 -1.52 -2.03 1.66
N ILE A 53 -2.62 -2.67 2.03
CA ILE A 53 -3.94 -2.03 2.10
C ILE A 53 -3.98 -1.19 3.37
N MET A 54 -4.26 0.11 3.22
CA MET A 54 -4.35 1.07 4.32
C MET A 54 -5.79 1.50 4.54
N HIS A 55 -6.18 1.67 5.81
CA HIS A 55 -7.45 2.32 6.12
C HIS A 55 -7.36 3.82 5.76
N PRO A 56 -8.40 4.44 5.16
CA PRO A 56 -8.37 5.85 4.77
C PRO A 56 -8.13 6.84 5.92
N SER A 57 -8.34 6.42 7.17
CA SER A 57 -8.07 7.24 8.36
C SER A 57 -6.60 7.23 8.80
N PHE A 58 -5.70 6.58 8.07
CA PHE A 58 -4.28 6.54 8.42
C PHE A 58 -3.71 7.96 8.49
N ASP A 59 -3.09 8.29 9.62
CA ASP A 59 -2.61 9.63 9.93
C ASP A 59 -1.15 9.88 9.51
N GLY A 60 -0.48 8.87 8.94
CA GLY A 60 0.92 8.93 8.58
C GLY A 60 1.87 8.45 9.68
N ASP A 61 1.37 8.15 10.89
CA ASP A 61 2.18 7.73 12.04
C ASP A 61 1.76 6.34 12.55
N ILE A 62 2.47 5.32 12.09
CA ILE A 62 2.25 3.94 12.56
C ILE A 62 2.68 3.72 14.02
N THR A 63 3.56 4.56 14.57
CA THR A 63 4.17 4.33 15.90
C THR A 63 3.19 4.52 17.05
N SER A 64 2.07 5.20 16.80
CA SER A 64 0.98 5.38 17.76
C SER A 64 0.28 4.08 18.17
N GLY A 65 0.35 3.04 17.34
CA GLY A 65 -0.37 1.77 17.53
C GLY A 65 -1.89 1.87 17.41
N LYS A 66 -2.43 3.03 17.02
CA LYS A 66 -3.88 3.28 16.98
C LYS A 66 -4.51 3.11 15.60
N ASN A 67 -3.67 2.99 14.57
CA ASN A 67 -4.14 2.90 13.19
C ASN A 67 -4.81 1.54 12.94
N PRO A 68 -5.99 1.51 12.28
CA PRO A 68 -6.62 0.24 11.91
C PRO A 68 -5.71 -0.59 11.00
N SER A 69 -5.66 -1.89 11.23
CA SER A 69 -4.86 -2.83 10.45
C SER A 69 -5.64 -4.12 10.18
N THR A 70 -5.21 -4.87 9.17
CA THR A 70 -5.75 -6.19 8.81
C THR A 70 -4.73 -7.31 9.00
N GLY A 71 -3.56 -6.98 9.57
CA GLY A 71 -2.47 -7.92 9.81
C GLY A 71 -2.73 -8.86 10.98
N PRO A 72 -1.90 -9.89 11.16
CA PRO A 72 -2.06 -10.88 12.22
C PRO A 72 -1.71 -10.37 13.63
N TYR A 73 -1.08 -9.19 13.76
CA TYR A 73 -0.63 -8.60 15.02
C TYR A 73 -0.98 -7.12 15.10
N THR A 74 -1.03 -6.57 16.32
CA THR A 74 -1.30 -5.15 16.57
C THR A 74 -0.18 -4.56 17.40
N LEU A 75 0.33 -3.38 17.02
CA LEU A 75 1.38 -2.70 17.78
C LEU A 75 0.88 -2.33 19.18
N ASP A 76 1.57 -2.82 20.20
CA ASP A 76 1.24 -2.57 21.61
C ASP A 76 2.22 -1.57 22.24
N GLU A 77 3.51 -1.63 21.90
CA GLU A 77 4.52 -0.69 22.40
C GLU A 77 5.57 -0.40 21.33
N TYR A 78 5.93 0.88 21.17
CA TYR A 78 7.04 1.34 20.35
C TYR A 78 7.91 2.31 21.16
N VAL A 79 9.18 1.95 21.35
CA VAL A 79 10.21 2.81 21.94
C VAL A 79 11.37 2.90 20.96
N GLU A 80 11.50 4.05 20.30
CA GLU A 80 12.53 4.29 19.30
C GLU A 80 13.93 4.00 19.84
N GLY A 81 14.72 3.23 19.10
CA GLY A 81 16.08 2.84 19.49
C GLY A 81 16.16 1.75 20.57
N GLU A 82 15.03 1.31 21.15
CA GLU A 82 15.01 0.27 22.18
C GLU A 82 14.25 -0.99 21.77
N ARG A 83 12.91 -0.89 21.58
CA ARG A 83 12.05 -2.07 21.41
C ARG A 83 10.73 -1.80 20.69
N VAL A 84 10.17 -2.89 20.15
CA VAL A 84 8.82 -2.97 19.60
C VAL A 84 8.13 -4.22 20.15
N ARG A 85 6.87 -4.10 20.56
CA ARG A 85 6.00 -5.23 20.97
C ARG A 85 4.71 -5.23 20.15
N VAL A 86 4.32 -6.42 19.68
CA VAL A 86 3.15 -6.67 18.80
C VAL A 86 2.30 -7.83 19.31
#